data_AF-A0A3M5E784-F1
#
_entry.id   AF-A0A3M5E784-F1
#
_cell.length_a   1.000
_cell.length_b   1.000
_cell.length_c   1.000
_cell.angle_alpha   90.00
_cell.angle_beta   90.00
_cell.angle_gamma   90.00
#
_symmetry.space_group_name_H-M   'P 1'
#
loop_
_entity.id
_entity.type
_entity.pdbx_description
1 polymer ?
#
loop_
_entity_poly.entity_id
_entity_poly.type
_entity_poly.pdbx_seq_one_letter_code
_entity_poly.pdbx_strand_id
1 'polypeptide(L)' 'VLDLLLSEKLLIVQGTAFNWPWPDHFRVVTLPRVDDLEQAILRIGSFLKGYQQ' A
#
# COMPACT_ATOMS: atom_id res chain seq x y z
N VAL A 1 -0.93 -5.24 6.74
CA VAL A 1 -0.11 -4.02 6.43
C VAL A 1 1.39 -4.29 6.54
N LEU A 2 1.87 -4.97 7.60
CA LEU A 2 3.28 -5.34 7.73
C LEU A 2 3.79 -6.18 6.54
N ASP A 3 2.93 -7.05 5.99
CA ASP A 3 3.28 -7.92 4.85
C ASP A 3 3.48 -7.16 3.53
N LEU A 4 2.70 -6.11 3.28
CA LEU A 4 2.82 -5.22 2.11
C LEU A 4 4.10 -4.36 2.18
N LEU A 5 4.50 -3.98 3.39
CA LEU A 5 5.68 -3.15 3.66
C LEU A 5 6.98 -3.97 3.51
N LEU A 6 6.94 -5.26 3.87
CA LEU A 6 8.07 -6.18 3.78
C LEU A 6 8.29 -6.73 2.35
N SER A 7 7.23 -6.90 1.53
CA SER A 7 7.41 -7.47 0.18
C SER A 7 7.78 -6.44 -0.89
N GLU A 8 7.23 -5.22 -0.87
CA GLU A 8 7.35 -4.33 -2.03
C GLU A 8 8.27 -3.09 -1.87
N LYS A 9 8.93 -2.88 -0.72
CA LYS A 9 9.67 -1.62 -0.40
C LYS A 9 8.83 -0.36 -0.63
N LEU A 10 7.52 -0.46 -0.46
CA LEU A 10 6.59 0.67 -0.50
C LEU A 10 6.32 1.12 0.92
N LEU A 11 6.63 2.38 1.23
CA LEU A 11 6.28 2.99 2.51
C LEU A 11 4.77 3.27 2.52
N ILE A 12 3.99 2.28 2.97
CA ILE A 12 2.53 2.37 3.10
C ILE A 12 2.19 2.57 4.57
N VAL A 13 1.31 3.52 4.88
CA VAL A 13 0.84 3.76 6.25
C VAL A 13 -0.61 3.28 6.37
N GLN A 14 -0.90 2.48 7.40
CA GLN A 14 -2.27 2.04 7.70
C GLN A 14 -3.19 3.24 7.99
N GLY A 15 -4.43 3.19 7.52
CA GLY A 15 -5.44 4.24 7.74
C GLY A 15 -5.73 4.53 9.22
N THR A 16 -5.66 3.53 10.12
CA THR A 16 -5.87 3.75 11.56
C THR A 16 -4.83 4.67 12.19
N ALA A 17 -3.63 4.79 11.60
CA ALA A 17 -2.62 5.77 12.01
C ALA A 17 -3.06 7.24 11.72
N PHE A 18 -4.15 7.42 10.96
CA PHE A 18 -4.79 8.70 10.67
C PHE A 18 -6.18 8.83 11.31
N ASN A 19 -6.44 8.12 12.42
CA ASN A 19 -7.75 8.07 13.10
C ASN A 19 -8.90 7.54 12.23
N TRP A 20 -8.60 6.74 11.20
CA TRP A 20 -9.65 6.04 10.46
C TRP A 20 -10.20 4.89 11.32
N PRO A 21 -11.53 4.76 11.48
CA PRO A 21 -12.14 3.84 12.44
C PRO A 21 -12.05 2.35 12.06
N TRP A 22 -11.77 2.04 10.79
CA TRP A 22 -11.71 0.66 10.31
C TRP A 22 -10.33 0.30 9.72
N PRO A 23 -9.87 -0.96 9.78
CA PRO A 23 -8.57 -1.37 9.24
C PRO A 23 -8.62 -1.70 7.74
N ASP A 24 -9.46 -1.01 6.97
CA ASP A 24 -9.74 -1.27 5.56
C ASP A 24 -9.12 -0.23 4.60
N HIS A 25 -8.43 0.77 5.14
CA HIS A 25 -7.77 1.83 4.36
C HIS A 25 -6.27 1.89 4.60
N PHE A 26 -5.55 2.38 3.60
CA PHE A 26 -4.14 2.74 3.70
C PHE A 26 -3.87 4.02 2.91
N ARG A 27 -2.78 4.71 3.24
CA ARG A 27 -2.36 5.95 2.60
C ARG A 27 -1.13 5.73 1.72
N VAL A 28 -1.16 6.35 0.53
CA VAL A 28 -0.03 6.46 -0.40
C VAL A 28 0.31 7.93 -0.61
N VAL A 29 1.58 8.21 -0.90
CA VAL A 29 2.07 9.55 -1.24
C VAL A 29 2.39 9.59 -2.74
N THR A 30 1.89 10.60 -3.44
CA THR A 30 2.01 10.76 -4.91
C THR A 30 3.14 11.71 -5.34
N LEU A 31 4.13 11.92 -4.47
CA LEU A 31 5.34 12.70 -4.76
C LEU A 31 6.34 12.03 -5.72
N PRO A 32 6.47 10.69 -5.79
CA PRO A 32 7.34 10.03 -6.76
C PRO A 32 6.93 10.29 -8.22
N ARG A 33 7.80 9.89 -9.17
CA ARG A 33 7.49 10.02 -10.60
C ARG A 33 6.37 9.07 -11.01
N VAL A 34 5.75 9.37 -12.15
CA VAL A 34 4.64 8.57 -12.71
C VAL A 34 5.06 7.11 -12.88
N ASP A 35 6.26 6.85 -13.43
CA ASP A 35 6.76 5.49 -13.63
C ASP A 35 6.89 4.73 -12.30
N ASP A 36 7.37 5.39 -11.25
CA ASP A 36 7.50 4.79 -9.92
C ASP A 36 6.12 4.48 -9.31
N LEU A 37 5.15 5.39 -9.51
CA LEU A 37 3.78 5.20 -9.04
C LEU A 37 3.07 4.07 -9.79
N GLU A 38 3.28 3.96 -11.10
CA GLU A 38 2.72 2.89 -11.90
C GLU A 38 3.26 1.52 -11.47
N GLN A 39 4.58 1.41 -11.30
CA GLN A 39 5.21 0.19 -10.76
C GLN A 39 4.69 -0.13 -9.36
N ALA A 40 4.54 0.87 -8.49
CA ALA A 40 4.03 0.67 -7.14
C ALA A 40 2.59 0.13 -7.14
N ILE A 41 1.70 0.72 -7.94
CA ILE A 41 0.29 0.32 -8.03
C ILE A 41 0.18 -1.10 -8.62
N LEU A 42 0.95 -1.44 -9.64
CA LEU A 42 0.97 -2.79 -10.22
C LEU A 42 1.38 -3.85 -9.18
N ARG A 43 2.41 -3.54 -8.39
CA ARG A 43 2.90 -4.42 -7.31
C ARG A 43 1.85 -4.62 -6.22
N ILE A 44 1.18 -3.55 -5.79
CA ILE A 44 0.04 -3.62 -4.85
C ILE A 44 -1.08 -4.49 -5.42
N GLY A 45 -1.46 -4.29 -6.68
CA GLY A 45 -2.51 -5.07 -7.33
C GLY A 45 -2.15 -6.56 -7.43
N SER A 46 -0.89 -6.89 -7.71
CA SER A 46 -0.41 -8.27 -7.74
C SER A 46 -0.49 -8.94 -6.37
N PHE A 47 -0.10 -8.24 -5.31
CA PHE A 47 -0.19 -8.74 -3.93
C PHE A 47 -1.66 -9.00 -3.54
N LEU A 48 -2.54 -8.02 -3.76
CA LEU A 48 -3.96 -8.13 -3.37
C LEU A 48 -4.72 -9.25 -4.07
N LYS A 49 -4.30 -9.63 -5.29
CA LYS A 49 -4.92 -10.76 -6.02
C LYS A 49 -4.81 -12.10 -5.30
N GLY A 50 -3.73 -12.32 -4.54
CA GLY A 50 -3.48 -13.57 -3.82
C GLY A 50 -3.63 -13.46 -2.31
N TYR A 51 -3.96 -12.27 -1.80
CA TYR A 51 -4.00 -12.01 -0.37
C TYR A 51 -5.38 -12.34 0.21
N GLN A 52 -5.42 -13.36 1.07
CA GLN A 52 -6.47 -13.52 2.06
C GLN A 52 -5.83 -13.37 3.45
N GLN A 53 -6.38 -12.48 4.25
CA GLN A 53 -5.96 -12.25 5.62
C GLN A 53 -6.59 -13.27 6.57
#